data_AF-A0A4V6N7E9-F1
#
_entry.id   AF-A0A4V6N7E9-F1
#
_cell.length_a   1.000
_cell.length_b   1.000
_cell.length_c   1.000
_cell.angle_alpha   90.00
_cell.angle_beta   90.00
_cell.angle_gamma   90.00
#
_symmetry.space_group_name_H-M   'P 1'
#
loop_
_entity.id
_entity.type
_entity.pdbx_description
1 polymer ?
#
loop_
_entity_poly.entity_id
_entity_poly.type
_entity_poly.pdbx_seq_one_letter_code
_entity_poly.pdbx_strand_id
1 'polypeptide(L)'
;MANPSKSKGTSLETWTVRYLAWALQDTRIDRMPLHGNADQGDLIGVMFHGEPVCVECKDTKMPNYRKHWRELKVEMANMDTPYGVLIQHRKGVGVKSLKGMARQMAVFDIETLERFLASHMGPVLGPDYRIRRELANRLRRESKPVPSNPTLVWLPLELFALLLNDGLTLGPDDGQD
;
A
#
# COMPACT_ATOMS: atom_id res chain seq x y z
N MET A 1 -26.00 -15.47 -10.16
CA MET A 1 -24.62 -15.78 -9.72
C MET A 1 -23.79 -14.51 -9.82
N ALA A 2 -23.00 -14.16 -8.79
CA ALA A 2 -22.10 -13.01 -8.85
C ALA A 2 -20.98 -13.25 -9.89
N ASN A 3 -20.58 -12.22 -10.63
CA ASN A 3 -19.45 -12.31 -11.55
C ASN A 3 -18.16 -12.62 -10.75
N PRO A 4 -17.48 -13.77 -11.00
CA PRO A 4 -16.32 -14.18 -10.21
C PRO A 4 -15.17 -13.17 -10.19
N SER A 5 -14.99 -12.41 -11.28
CA SER A 5 -13.96 -11.36 -11.35
C SER A 5 -14.30 -10.19 -10.42
N LYS A 6 -15.57 -9.79 -10.36
CA LYS A 6 -16.03 -8.75 -9.42
C LYS A 6 -15.88 -9.22 -7.97
N SER A 7 -16.22 -10.48 -7.69
CA SER A 7 -16.07 -11.07 -6.36
C SER A 7 -14.62 -11.11 -5.88
N LYS A 8 -13.67 -11.37 -6.78
CA LYS A 8 -12.24 -11.36 -6.50
C LYS A 8 -11.70 -9.95 -6.19
N GLY A 9 -12.05 -8.96 -7.01
CA GLY A 9 -11.70 -7.55 -6.76
C GLY A 9 -12.21 -7.10 -5.40
N THR A 10 -13.52 -7.28 -5.14
CA THR A 10 -14.12 -6.95 -3.84
C THR A 10 -13.46 -7.69 -2.68
N SER A 11 -13.04 -8.94 -2.86
CA SER A 11 -12.31 -9.68 -1.82
C SER A 11 -10.93 -9.08 -1.55
N LEU A 12 -10.20 -8.63 -2.57
CA LEU A 12 -8.90 -7.98 -2.40
C LEU A 12 -9.04 -6.65 -1.67
N GLU A 13 -9.97 -5.80 -2.09
CA GLU A 13 -10.26 -4.52 -1.41
C GLU A 13 -10.63 -4.72 0.05
N THR A 14 -11.58 -5.63 0.32
CA THR A 14 -12.04 -5.94 1.69
C THR A 14 -10.91 -6.41 2.59
N TRP A 15 -10.04 -7.28 2.08
CA TRP A 15 -8.93 -7.80 2.88
C TRP A 15 -7.75 -6.83 2.97
N THR A 16 -7.60 -5.90 2.02
CA THR A 16 -6.66 -4.78 2.12
C THR A 16 -7.07 -3.84 3.25
N VAL A 17 -8.35 -3.45 3.33
CA VAL A 17 -8.89 -2.70 4.47
C VAL A 17 -8.62 -3.42 5.79
N ARG A 18 -9.03 -4.69 5.90
CA ARG A 18 -8.83 -5.47 7.14
C ARG A 18 -7.38 -5.57 7.54
N TYR A 19 -6.49 -5.78 6.58
CA TYR A 19 -5.06 -5.90 6.86
C TYR A 19 -4.47 -4.57 7.31
N LEU A 20 -4.73 -3.46 6.62
CA LEU A 20 -4.17 -2.16 6.96
C LEU A 20 -4.78 -1.60 8.26
N ALA A 21 -6.08 -1.73 8.48
CA ALA A 21 -6.73 -1.34 9.73
C ALA A 21 -6.17 -2.12 10.92
N TRP A 22 -5.94 -3.43 10.76
CA TRP A 22 -5.24 -4.23 11.77
C TRP A 22 -3.78 -3.79 11.92
N ALA A 23 -3.01 -3.68 10.84
CA ALA A 23 -1.58 -3.41 10.90
C ALA A 23 -1.27 -2.05 11.54
N LEU A 24 -2.08 -1.03 11.22
CA LEU A 24 -1.91 0.35 11.68
C LEU A 24 -2.75 0.67 12.93
N GLN A 25 -3.51 -0.31 13.44
CA GLN A 25 -4.47 -0.13 14.54
C GLN A 25 -5.42 1.07 14.30
N ASP A 26 -5.81 1.30 13.05
CA ASP A 26 -6.61 2.45 12.63
C ASP A 26 -7.95 2.02 12.04
N THR A 27 -9.02 2.27 12.81
CA THR A 27 -10.40 1.92 12.44
C THR A 27 -11.03 2.89 11.44
N ARG A 28 -10.34 3.99 11.09
CA ARG A 28 -10.79 4.93 10.05
C ARG A 28 -10.54 4.43 8.64
N ILE A 29 -9.72 3.38 8.49
CA ILE A 29 -9.44 2.76 7.19
C ILE A 29 -10.65 1.93 6.78
N ASP A 30 -11.26 2.30 5.66
CA ASP A 30 -12.42 1.60 5.09
C ASP A 30 -12.39 1.67 3.55
N ARG A 31 -13.32 0.99 2.89
CA ARG A 31 -13.51 1.10 1.44
C ARG A 31 -14.10 2.47 1.09
N MET A 32 -13.63 3.03 0.00
CA MET A 32 -14.17 4.27 -0.56
C MET A 32 -15.67 4.08 -0.90
N PRO A 33 -16.55 5.00 -0.49
CA PRO A 33 -17.94 4.99 -0.91
C PRO A 33 -18.07 5.15 -2.44
N LEU A 34 -19.01 4.42 -3.05
CA LEU A 34 -19.24 4.46 -4.51
C LEU A 34 -19.82 5.79 -5.04
N HIS A 35 -20.02 6.81 -4.19
CA HIS A 35 -20.72 8.04 -4.53
C HIS A 35 -19.77 9.24 -4.41
N GLY A 36 -19.36 9.79 -5.56
CA GLY A 36 -18.50 10.96 -5.70
C GLY A 36 -18.37 11.37 -7.17
N ASN A 37 -18.00 12.63 -7.43
CA ASN A 37 -17.86 13.15 -8.80
C ASN A 37 -16.56 12.73 -9.49
N ALA A 38 -15.57 12.26 -8.73
CA ALA A 38 -14.27 11.81 -9.25
C ALA A 38 -13.81 10.58 -8.46
N ASP A 39 -13.14 9.66 -9.17
CA ASP A 39 -12.55 8.47 -8.57
C ASP A 39 -11.27 8.85 -7.81
N GLN A 40 -11.19 8.44 -6.54
CA GLN A 40 -10.10 8.73 -5.62
C GLN A 40 -9.48 7.43 -5.08
N GLY A 41 -9.65 6.32 -5.80
CA GLY A 41 -9.16 5.00 -5.41
C GLY A 41 -10.12 4.22 -4.51
N ASP A 42 -9.68 3.05 -4.09
CA ASP A 42 -10.54 2.02 -3.49
C ASP A 42 -10.71 2.13 -1.97
N LEU A 43 -9.81 2.83 -1.27
CA LEU A 43 -9.81 2.96 0.20
C LEU A 43 -9.80 4.42 0.65
N ILE A 44 -10.32 4.66 1.85
CA ILE A 44 -10.20 5.90 2.62
C ILE A 44 -9.44 5.68 3.92
N GLY A 45 -8.98 6.76 4.54
CA GLY A 45 -8.39 6.75 5.88
C GLY A 45 -6.94 6.26 5.96
N VAL A 46 -6.34 5.83 4.85
CA VAL A 46 -4.91 5.51 4.79
C VAL A 46 -4.12 6.82 4.73
N MET A 47 -3.33 7.08 5.77
CA MET A 47 -2.57 8.32 5.93
C MET A 47 -1.08 8.03 6.05
N PHE A 48 -0.25 8.96 5.58
CA PHE A 48 1.19 8.95 5.78
C PHE A 48 1.64 10.36 6.16
N HIS A 49 2.17 10.52 7.37
CA HIS A 49 2.62 11.81 7.91
C HIS A 49 1.60 12.96 7.80
N GLY A 50 0.31 12.64 7.92
CA GLY A 50 -0.79 13.61 7.87
C GLY A 50 -1.36 13.86 6.46
N GLU A 51 -0.75 13.29 5.42
CA GLU A 51 -1.26 13.35 4.05
C GLU A 51 -1.99 12.05 3.67
N PRO A 52 -3.06 12.11 2.88
CA PRO A 52 -3.77 10.91 2.44
C PRO A 52 -2.93 10.11 1.46
N VAL A 53 -3.11 8.78 1.46
CA VAL A 53 -2.48 7.88 0.49
C VAL A 53 -3.56 7.31 -0.43
N CYS A 54 -3.43 7.54 -1.73
CA CYS A 54 -4.32 6.96 -2.72
C CYS A 54 -4.02 5.46 -2.87
N VAL A 55 -5.00 4.59 -2.58
CA VAL A 55 -4.82 3.13 -2.63
C VAL A 55 -5.73 2.55 -3.71
N GLU A 56 -5.15 1.85 -4.66
CA GLU A 56 -5.88 1.16 -5.72
C GLU A 56 -5.62 -0.36 -5.64
N CYS A 57 -6.66 -1.18 -5.73
CA CYS A 57 -6.59 -2.63 -5.59
C CYS A 57 -6.89 -3.34 -6.92
N LYS A 58 -5.98 -4.19 -7.40
CA LYS A 58 -6.20 -4.98 -8.62
C LYS A 58 -5.99 -6.48 -8.39
N ASP A 59 -7.01 -7.27 -8.72
CA ASP A 59 -6.91 -8.73 -8.89
C ASP A 59 -7.15 -9.10 -10.36
N THR A 60 -6.06 -9.29 -11.10
CA THR A 60 -6.09 -9.60 -12.53
C THR A 60 -5.25 -10.83 -12.83
N LYS A 61 -5.77 -11.74 -13.67
CA LYS A 61 -5.05 -12.96 -14.07
C LYS A 61 -3.75 -12.67 -14.83
N MET A 62 -3.73 -11.61 -15.63
CA MET A 62 -2.57 -11.10 -16.37
C MET A 62 -2.46 -9.60 -16.09
N PRO A 63 -1.67 -9.19 -15.08
CA PRO A 63 -1.59 -7.79 -14.67
C PRO A 63 -1.01 -6.88 -15.75
N ASN A 64 -1.67 -5.75 -15.99
CA ASN A 64 -1.14 -4.65 -16.79
C ASN A 64 -0.72 -3.51 -15.85
N TYR A 65 0.41 -3.71 -15.16
CA TYR A 65 0.88 -2.80 -14.12
C TYR A 65 1.00 -1.35 -14.59
N ARG A 66 1.52 -1.10 -15.79
CA ARG A 66 1.63 0.25 -16.34
C ARG A 66 0.27 0.91 -16.61
N LYS A 67 -0.73 0.13 -17.02
CA LYS A 67 -2.09 0.66 -17.16
C LYS A 67 -2.67 1.03 -15.80
N HIS A 68 -2.62 0.11 -14.84
CA HIS A 68 -3.16 0.33 -13.50
C HIS A 68 -2.47 1.45 -12.75
N TRP A 69 -1.14 1.58 -12.88
CA TRP A 69 -0.42 2.72 -12.31
C TRP A 69 -0.83 4.06 -12.95
N ARG A 70 -1.12 4.10 -14.25
CA ARG A 70 -1.62 5.33 -14.90
C ARG A 70 -3.02 5.71 -14.43
N GLU A 71 -3.89 4.72 -14.19
CA GLU A 71 -5.22 4.92 -13.59
C GLU A 71 -5.06 5.52 -12.19
N LEU A 72 -4.25 4.89 -11.33
CA LEU A 72 -3.96 5.37 -9.99
C LEU A 72 -3.37 6.79 -9.97
N LYS A 73 -2.51 7.17 -10.93
CA LYS A 73 -2.00 8.56 -10.99
C LYS A 73 -3.09 9.60 -11.24
N VAL A 74 -4.17 9.24 -11.92
CA VAL A 74 -5.34 10.13 -12.09
C VAL A 74 -6.09 10.24 -10.76
N GLU A 75 -6.28 9.12 -10.06
CA GLU A 75 -6.93 9.09 -8.74
C GLU A 75 -6.12 9.86 -7.69
N MET A 76 -4.79 9.74 -7.69
CA MET A 76 -3.88 10.54 -6.85
C MET A 76 -4.06 12.05 -7.10
N ALA A 77 -4.19 12.46 -8.37
CA ALA A 77 -4.46 13.85 -8.71
C ALA A 77 -5.86 14.30 -8.26
N ASN A 78 -6.87 13.44 -8.34
CA ASN A 78 -8.21 13.73 -7.85
C ASN A 78 -8.27 13.80 -6.30
N MET A 79 -7.41 13.04 -5.61
CA MET A 79 -7.26 13.05 -4.16
C MET A 79 -6.33 14.18 -3.66
N ASP A 80 -5.66 14.89 -4.57
CA ASP A 80 -4.65 15.92 -4.26
C ASP A 80 -3.53 15.38 -3.34
N THR A 81 -2.98 14.22 -3.70
CA THR A 81 -1.89 13.59 -2.95
C THR A 81 -0.70 13.20 -3.82
N PRO A 82 0.55 13.37 -3.34
CA PRO A 82 1.73 12.82 -3.98
C PRO A 82 1.95 11.33 -3.66
N TYR A 83 1.17 10.76 -2.73
CA TYR A 83 1.35 9.40 -2.24
C TYR A 83 0.31 8.46 -2.84
N GLY A 84 0.78 7.43 -3.54
CA GLY A 84 -0.07 6.40 -4.11
C GLY A 84 0.56 5.02 -4.00
N VAL A 85 -0.29 4.00 -3.89
CA VAL A 85 0.11 2.59 -3.90
C VAL A 85 -0.89 1.74 -4.66
N LEU A 86 -0.39 0.90 -5.56
CA LEU A 86 -1.18 -0.13 -6.23
C LEU A 86 -1.01 -1.45 -5.47
N ILE A 87 -2.08 -1.91 -4.83
CA ILE A 87 -2.15 -3.23 -4.19
C ILE A 87 -2.55 -4.26 -5.24
N GLN A 88 -1.57 -4.97 -5.76
CA GLN A 88 -1.78 -6.02 -6.74
C GLN A 88 -1.81 -7.40 -6.07
N HIS A 89 -2.83 -8.20 -6.37
CA HIS A 89 -2.84 -9.61 -6.00
C HIS A 89 -1.64 -10.35 -6.60
N ARG A 90 -0.83 -10.92 -5.71
CA ARG A 90 0.32 -11.76 -6.04
C ARG A 90 -0.12 -13.18 -6.35
N LYS A 91 0.17 -13.63 -7.57
CA LYS A 91 -0.13 -14.99 -8.02
C LYS A 91 0.40 -16.04 -7.03
N GLY A 92 -0.48 -16.95 -6.59
CA GLY A 92 -0.14 -18.03 -5.66
C GLY A 92 -0.20 -17.64 -4.18
N VAL A 93 -0.64 -16.42 -3.85
CA VAL A 93 -0.78 -15.95 -2.45
C VAL A 93 -2.25 -15.71 -2.14
N GLY A 94 -2.77 -16.40 -1.11
CA GLY A 94 -4.15 -16.22 -0.68
C GLY A 94 -4.44 -14.81 -0.16
N VAL A 95 -5.67 -14.32 -0.41
CA VAL A 95 -6.14 -12.99 0.03
C VAL A 95 -6.87 -13.04 1.38
N LYS A 96 -7.46 -14.19 1.74
CA LYS A 96 -8.39 -14.29 2.88
C LYS A 96 -7.73 -14.56 4.24
N SER A 97 -6.58 -13.92 4.51
CA SER A 97 -5.89 -13.98 5.80
C SER A 97 -4.87 -12.86 5.94
N LEU A 98 -4.53 -12.46 7.17
CA LEU A 98 -3.50 -11.44 7.43
C LEU A 98 -2.14 -11.86 6.85
N LYS A 99 -1.73 -13.11 7.08
CA LYS A 99 -0.48 -13.69 6.52
C LYS A 99 -0.48 -13.71 4.99
N GLY A 100 -1.65 -13.90 4.38
CA GLY A 100 -1.80 -13.83 2.93
C GLY A 100 -1.66 -12.40 2.42
N MET A 101 -2.33 -11.46 3.08
CA MET A 101 -2.30 -10.04 2.75
C MET A 101 -0.91 -9.42 2.90
N ALA A 102 -0.19 -9.72 3.98
CA ALA A 102 1.20 -9.30 4.21
C ALA A 102 2.15 -9.56 3.01
N ARG A 103 1.84 -10.60 2.21
CA ARG A 103 2.66 -11.07 1.10
C ARG A 103 2.18 -10.58 -0.28
N GLN A 104 1.10 -9.79 -0.33
CA GLN A 104 0.63 -9.15 -1.57
C GLN A 104 1.60 -8.06 -2.01
N MET A 105 1.46 -7.59 -3.25
CA MET A 105 2.37 -6.60 -3.81
C MET A 105 1.85 -5.20 -3.53
N ALA A 106 2.63 -4.40 -2.81
CA ALA A 106 2.50 -2.94 -2.82
C ALA A 106 3.42 -2.40 -3.92
N VAL A 107 2.82 -1.84 -4.98
CA VAL A 107 3.51 -1.39 -6.20
C VAL A 107 3.54 0.13 -6.25
N PHE A 108 4.68 0.67 -6.68
CA PHE A 108 4.97 2.09 -6.80
C PHE A 108 5.72 2.35 -8.11
N ASP A 109 5.68 3.58 -8.64
CA ASP A 109 6.84 4.06 -9.39
C ASP A 109 7.97 4.46 -8.45
N ILE A 110 9.19 4.52 -9.01
CA ILE A 110 10.40 4.80 -8.24
C ILE A 110 10.30 6.17 -7.55
N GLU A 111 9.76 7.18 -8.22
CA GLU A 111 9.62 8.53 -7.67
C GLU A 111 8.70 8.55 -6.44
N THR A 112 7.56 7.86 -6.51
CA THR A 112 6.61 7.77 -5.40
C THR A 112 7.21 7.03 -4.21
N LEU A 113 7.92 5.91 -4.45
CA LEU A 113 8.63 5.22 -3.36
C LEU A 113 9.67 6.13 -2.71
N GLU A 114 10.49 6.83 -3.50
CA GLU A 114 11.50 7.74 -2.95
C GLU A 114 10.88 8.92 -2.19
N ARG A 115 9.69 9.39 -2.57
CA ARG A 115 8.93 10.39 -1.78
C ARG A 115 8.52 9.84 -0.41
N PHE A 116 7.99 8.62 -0.34
CA PHE A 116 7.70 7.97 0.95
C PHE A 116 8.96 7.87 1.81
N LEU A 117 10.06 7.36 1.24
CA LEU A 117 11.31 7.14 1.98
C LEU A 117 11.95 8.46 2.45
N ALA A 118 11.95 9.49 1.62
CA ALA A 118 12.48 10.80 1.98
C ALA A 118 11.69 11.43 3.12
N SER A 119 10.37 11.33 3.08
CA SER A 119 9.49 11.88 4.12
C SER A 119 9.63 11.09 5.43
N HIS A 120 9.69 9.77 5.36
CA HIS A 120 9.92 8.89 6.51
C HIS A 120 11.24 9.20 7.23
N MET A 121 12.33 9.38 6.46
CA MET A 121 13.65 9.68 7.02
C MET A 121 13.67 10.99 7.83
N GLY A 122 12.85 11.99 7.46
CA GLY A 122 12.76 13.26 8.16
C GLY A 122 14.10 14.00 8.27
N PRO A 123 14.24 14.94 9.24
CA PRO A 123 15.48 15.67 9.45
C PRO A 123 16.61 14.77 9.97
N VAL A 124 17.81 14.92 9.40
CA VAL A 124 19.02 14.13 9.75
C VAL A 124 19.41 14.23 11.23
N LEU A 125 19.07 15.36 11.88
CA LEU A 125 19.41 15.63 13.28
C LEU A 125 18.33 15.15 14.27
N GLY A 126 17.25 14.50 13.79
CA GLY A 126 16.21 13.96 14.66
C GLY A 126 16.71 12.75 15.48
N PRO A 127 16.18 12.54 16.70
CA PRO A 127 16.62 11.45 17.58
C PRO A 127 16.46 10.06 16.94
N ASP A 128 15.46 9.89 16.07
CA ASP A 128 15.13 8.60 15.44
C ASP A 128 15.72 8.42 14.04
N TYR A 129 16.51 9.39 13.54
CA TYR A 129 17.00 9.37 12.15
C TYR A 129 17.72 8.07 11.79
N ARG A 130 18.52 7.51 12.71
CA ARG A 130 19.25 6.25 12.46
C ARG A 130 18.31 5.08 12.25
N ILE A 131 17.24 4.99 13.03
CA ILE A 131 16.25 3.92 12.97
C ILE A 131 15.47 4.04 11.66
N ARG A 132 14.94 5.24 11.36
CA ARG A 132 14.19 5.54 10.13
C ARG A 132 15.04 5.30 8.88
N ARG A 133 16.32 5.67 8.91
CA ARG A 133 17.27 5.41 7.83
C ARG A 133 17.49 3.92 7.60
N GLU A 134 17.60 3.11 8.65
CA GLU A 134 17.78 1.67 8.48
C GLU A 134 16.54 1.02 7.85
N LEU A 135 15.34 1.42 8.27
CA LEU A 135 14.11 0.97 7.60
C LEU A 135 14.11 1.39 6.12
N ALA A 136 14.42 2.65 5.80
CA ALA A 136 14.47 3.11 4.43
C ALA A 136 15.48 2.32 3.57
N ASN A 137 16.66 2.01 4.13
CA ASN A 137 17.66 1.18 3.45
C ASN A 137 17.16 -0.24 3.24
N ARG A 138 16.50 -0.83 4.24
CA ARG A 138 15.87 -2.15 4.13
C ARG A 138 14.83 -2.17 3.02
N LEU A 139 13.94 -1.18 2.98
CA LEU A 139 12.90 -1.06 1.95
C LEU A 139 13.49 -0.97 0.54
N ARG A 140 14.55 -0.17 0.33
CA ARG A 140 15.25 -0.11 -0.96
C ARG A 140 15.83 -1.47 -1.35
N ARG A 141 16.50 -2.17 -0.43
CA ARG A 141 17.10 -3.50 -0.68
C ARG A 141 16.06 -4.57 -0.98
N GLU A 142 14.92 -4.54 -0.30
CA GLU A 142 13.85 -5.53 -0.46
C GLU A 142 12.89 -5.22 -1.61
N SER A 143 12.87 -3.98 -2.09
CA SER A 143 12.13 -3.59 -3.28
C SER A 143 12.62 -4.36 -4.51
N LYS A 144 11.68 -4.77 -5.35
CA LYS A 144 11.95 -5.56 -6.55
C LYS A 144 11.36 -4.87 -7.76
N PRO A 145 12.04 -4.87 -8.91
CA PRO A 145 11.42 -4.39 -10.14
C PRO A 145 10.18 -5.22 -10.47
N VAL A 146 9.14 -4.55 -10.95
CA VAL A 146 7.96 -5.24 -11.50
C VAL A 146 8.35 -5.86 -12.84
N PRO A 147 8.01 -7.14 -13.12
CA PRO A 147 8.34 -7.79 -14.39
C PRO A 147 7.91 -6.96 -15.60
N SER A 148 8.82 -6.80 -16.55
CA SER A 148 8.62 -6.03 -17.80
C SER A 148 8.25 -4.55 -17.61
N ASN A 149 8.40 -3.99 -16.40
CA ASN A 149 8.09 -2.59 -16.08
C ASN A 149 9.17 -2.03 -15.14
N PRO A 150 10.38 -1.69 -15.65
CA PRO A 150 11.52 -1.31 -14.81
C PRO A 150 11.33 0.01 -14.05
N THR A 151 10.36 0.83 -14.46
CA THR A 151 10.01 2.08 -13.76
C THR A 151 9.11 1.85 -12.55
N LEU A 152 8.60 0.64 -12.39
CA LEU A 152 7.77 0.24 -11.26
C LEU A 152 8.54 -0.74 -10.39
N VAL A 153 8.39 -0.57 -9.09
CA VAL A 153 8.94 -1.45 -8.07
C VAL A 153 7.83 -1.94 -7.16
N TRP A 154 8.07 -3.04 -6.48
CA TRP A 154 7.15 -3.55 -5.49
C TRP A 154 7.88 -4.07 -4.26
N LEU A 155 7.17 -4.04 -3.14
CA LEU A 155 7.55 -4.65 -1.87
C LEU A 155 6.35 -5.43 -1.30
N PRO A 156 6.57 -6.41 -0.40
CA PRO A 156 5.47 -7.03 0.34
C PRO A 156 4.63 -5.98 1.06
N LEU A 157 3.30 -6.13 1.06
CA LEU A 157 2.38 -5.21 1.73
C LEU A 157 2.73 -4.99 3.22
N GLU A 158 3.32 -5.97 3.89
CA GLU A 158 3.85 -5.83 5.25
C GLU A 158 4.93 -4.76 5.39
N LEU A 159 5.86 -4.70 4.44
CA LEU A 159 6.89 -3.67 4.46
C LEU A 159 6.31 -2.28 4.18
N PHE A 160 5.24 -2.21 3.39
CA PHE A 160 4.54 -0.95 3.16
C PHE A 160 3.78 -0.51 4.41
N ALA A 161 3.11 -1.44 5.10
CA ALA A 161 2.47 -1.15 6.37
C ALA A 161 3.49 -0.70 7.43
N LEU A 162 4.67 -1.33 7.49
CA LEU A 162 5.75 -0.87 8.37
C LEU A 162 6.20 0.56 8.03
N LEU A 163 6.32 0.90 6.75
CA LEU A 163 6.64 2.26 6.32
C LEU A 163 5.55 3.26 6.76
N LEU A 164 4.28 2.91 6.59
CA LEU A 164 3.16 3.75 7.06
C LEU A 164 3.15 3.92 8.59
N ASN A 165 3.62 2.90 9.32
CA ASN A 165 3.67 2.86 10.77
C ASN A 165 5.02 3.31 11.36
N ASP A 166 5.84 4.03 10.59
CA ASP A 166 7.16 4.50 11.03
C ASP A 166 8.14 3.41 11.52
N GLY A 167 7.96 2.18 11.04
CA GLY A 167 8.74 1.02 11.45
C GLY A 167 8.33 0.41 12.79
N LEU A 168 7.29 0.94 13.43
CA LEU A 168 6.72 0.37 14.65
C LEU A 168 6.02 -0.95 14.36
N THR A 169 5.91 -1.79 15.39
CA THR A 169 5.23 -3.09 15.34
C THR A 169 3.85 -2.96 14.70
N LEU A 170 3.52 -3.88 13.80
CA LEU A 170 2.21 -3.94 13.16
C LEU A 170 1.23 -4.75 14.01
N GLY A 171 -0.02 -4.31 14.07
CA GLY A 171 -1.04 -5.00 14.86
C GLY A 171 -1.00 -4.59 16.33
N PRO A 172 -1.84 -5.22 17.16
CA PRO A 172 -1.78 -5.03 18.61
C PRO A 172 -0.46 -5.61 19.14
N ASP A 173 0.10 -5.01 20.19
CA ASP A 173 1.13 -5.69 20.96
C ASP A 173 0.46 -6.86 21.69
N ASP A 174 0.80 -8.09 21.29
CA ASP A 174 0.22 -9.32 21.84
C ASP A 174 0.58 -9.54 23.33
N GLY A 175 1.37 -8.66 23.94
CA GLY A 175 1.67 -8.64 25.37
C GLY A 175 2.24 -9.96 25.92
N GLN A 176 2.87 -10.78 25.08
CA GLN A 176 3.57 -11.98 25.53
C GLN A 176 5.04 -11.64 25.77
N ASP A 177 5.30 -11.20 27.00
CA ASP A 177 6.58 -11.42 27.69
C ASP A 177 6.85 -12.93 27.86
#